data_AF-A0A2V7FQK5-F1
#
_entry.id   AF-A0A2V7FQK5-F1
#
_cell.length_a   1.000
_cell.length_b   1.000
_cell.length_c   1.000
_cell.angle_alpha   90.00
_cell.angle_beta   90.00
_cell.angle_gamma   90.00
#
_symmetry.space_group_name_H-M   'P 1'
#
loop_
_entity.id
_entity.type
_entity.pdbx_description
1 polymer ?
#
loop_
_entity_poly.entity_id
_entity_poly.type
_entity_poly.pdbx_seq_one_letter_code
_entity_poly.pdbx_strand_id
1 'polypeptide(L)'
;MVHGARPLTAIARITLPIIAPGILVGAIFAFLSSAQELLVAIYLMGTVRKPLAVKMWEGVRVAVDPTIAAASTGVIAMAVLGFVAAALLHRRGRRLTA
;
A
#
# COMPACT_ATOMS: atom_id res chain seq x y z
N MET A 1 -4.43 33.54 11.74
CA MET A 1 -4.00 33.80 10.34
C MET A 1 -2.79 34.73 10.32
N VAL A 2 -1.70 34.36 11.00
CA VAL A 2 -0.68 35.33 11.47
C VAL A 2 0.28 35.82 10.36
N HIS A 3 0.24 35.25 9.14
CA HIS A 3 1.11 35.63 8.01
C HIS A 3 0.34 35.87 6.69
N GLY A 4 -0.96 36.19 6.74
CA GLY A 4 -1.75 36.51 5.53
C GLY A 4 -2.04 35.33 4.58
N ALA A 5 -1.55 34.12 4.85
CA ALA A 5 -1.85 32.94 4.04
C ALA A 5 -3.27 32.41 4.33
N ARG A 6 -4.07 32.19 3.27
CA ARG A 6 -5.39 31.54 3.38
C ARG A 6 -5.22 30.12 3.96
N PRO A 7 -6.16 29.62 4.79
CA PRO A 7 -6.06 28.29 5.42
C PRO A 7 -5.81 27.15 4.43
N LEU A 8 -6.48 27.18 3.28
CA LEU A 8 -6.29 26.21 2.20
C LEU A 8 -4.86 26.24 1.63
N THR A 9 -4.25 27.42 1.56
CA THR A 9 -2.86 27.59 1.10
C THR A 9 -1.88 27.01 2.09
N ALA A 10 -2.12 27.19 3.40
CA ALA A 10 -1.30 26.57 4.45
C ALA A 10 -1.42 25.05 4.43
N ILE A 11 -2.64 24.50 4.27
CA ILE A 11 -2.84 23.06 4.13
C ILE A 11 -2.07 22.55 2.91
N ALA A 12 -2.28 23.11 1.73
CA ALA A 12 -1.69 22.61 0.50
C ALA A 12 -0.16 22.75 0.43
N ARG A 13 0.41 23.85 0.94
CA ARG A 13 1.87 24.13 0.85
C ARG A 13 2.69 23.66 2.04
N ILE A 14 2.07 23.49 3.21
CA ILE A 14 2.79 23.16 4.45
C ILE A 14 2.34 21.79 4.93
N THR A 15 1.07 21.66 5.32
CA THR A 15 0.57 20.43 5.96
C THR A 15 0.61 19.23 5.02
N LEU A 16 0.08 19.36 3.80
CA LEU A 16 -0.01 18.30 2.80
C LEU A 16 1.36 17.69 2.46
N PRO A 17 2.41 18.45 2.11
CA PRO A 17 3.72 17.87 1.81
C PRO A 17 4.41 17.26 3.04
N ILE A 18 4.16 17.79 4.24
CA ILE A 18 4.69 17.20 5.49
C ILE A 18 4.07 15.84 5.78
N ILE A 19 2.75 15.69 5.58
CA ILE A 19 2.04 14.42 5.82
C ILE A 19 1.99 13.50 4.58
N ALA A 20 2.38 13.99 3.40
CA ALA A 20 2.39 13.26 2.14
C ALA A 20 3.07 11.87 2.22
N PRO A 21 4.27 11.70 2.83
CA PRO A 21 4.86 10.37 2.98
C PRO A 21 4.00 9.44 3.86
N GLY A 22 3.32 9.98 4.88
CA GLY A 22 2.37 9.22 5.70
C GLY A 22 1.10 8.83 4.93
N ILE A 23 0.57 9.74 4.11
CA ILE A 23 -0.56 9.45 3.22
C ILE A 23 -0.20 8.35 2.22
N LEU A 24 1.01 8.38 1.67
CA LEU A 24 1.46 7.35 0.71
C LEU A 24 1.48 5.96 1.36
N VAL A 25 2.03 5.86 2.58
CA VAL A 25 2.01 4.61 3.35
C VAL A 25 0.57 4.19 3.66
N GLY A 26 -0.26 5.11 4.15
CA GLY A 26 -1.68 4.83 4.42
C GLY A 26 -2.45 4.37 3.18
N ALA A 27 -2.17 4.93 2.01
CA ALA A 27 -2.77 4.54 0.74
C ALA A 27 -2.38 3.11 0.33
N ILE A 28 -1.11 2.73 0.53
CA ILE A 28 -0.63 1.37 0.27
C ILE A 28 -1.31 0.37 1.21
N PHE A 29 -1.40 0.68 2.50
CA PHE A 29 -2.09 -0.17 3.48
C PHE A 29 -3.58 -0.29 3.19
N ALA A 30 -4.25 0.80 2.83
CA ALA A 30 -5.67 0.79 2.46
C ALA A 30 -5.90 -0.06 1.20
N PHE A 31 -5.04 0.06 0.19
CA PHE A 31 -5.09 -0.77 -1.01
C PHE A 31 -4.88 -2.26 -0.70
N LEU A 32 -3.86 -2.57 0.11
CA LEU A 32 -3.56 -3.95 0.49
C LEU A 32 -4.69 -4.57 1.31
N SER A 33 -5.27 -3.82 2.24
CA SER A 33 -6.43 -4.25 3.03
C SER A 33 -7.65 -4.53 2.14
N SER A 34 -7.92 -3.66 1.16
CA SER A 34 -9.04 -3.87 0.24
C SER A 34 -8.87 -5.12 -0.63
N ALA A 35 -7.64 -5.51 -0.96
CA ALA A 35 -7.36 -6.72 -1.72
C ALA A 35 -7.58 -8.02 -0.92
N GLN A 36 -7.66 -7.92 0.41
CA GLN A 36 -7.84 -9.07 1.33
C GLN A 36 -9.30 -9.30 1.75
N GLU A 37 -10.19 -8.34 1.49
CA GLU A 37 -11.63 -8.40 1.79
C GLU A 37 -12.36 -9.40 0.88
N LEU A 38 -12.10 -10.69 1.09
CA LEU A 38 -12.66 -11.79 0.32
C LEU A 38 -14.17 -11.94 0.56
N LEU A 39 -14.62 -11.74 1.80
CA LEU A 39 -16.04 -11.86 2.16
C LEU A 39 -16.89 -10.83 1.41
N VAL A 40 -16.54 -9.55 1.51
CA VAL A 40 -17.28 -8.47 0.83
C VAL A 40 -17.30 -8.70 -0.68
N ALA A 41 -16.18 -9.11 -1.28
CA ALA A 41 -16.10 -9.39 -2.70
C ALA A 41 -17.04 -10.54 -3.15
N ILE A 42 -17.13 -11.63 -2.40
CA ILE A 42 -17.98 -12.78 -2.75
C ILE A 42 -19.47 -12.45 -2.59
N TYR A 43 -19.84 -11.64 -1.59
CA TYR A 43 -21.23 -11.29 -1.33
C TYR A 43 -21.75 -10.14 -2.22
N LEU A 44 -20.90 -9.20 -2.64
CA LEU A 44 -21.30 -8.05 -3.48
C LEU A 44 -21.06 -8.26 -4.98
N MET A 45 -20.05 -9.04 -5.39
CA MET A 45 -19.73 -9.25 -6.81
C MET A 45 -20.27 -10.60 -7.28
N GLY A 46 -21.24 -10.57 -8.20
CA GLY A 46 -21.69 -11.75 -8.94
C GLY A 46 -20.61 -12.32 -9.89
N THR A 47 -20.97 -13.31 -10.71
CA THR A 47 -20.06 -14.11 -11.56
C THR A 47 -19.25 -13.33 -12.62
N VAL A 48 -19.57 -12.07 -12.90
CA VAL A 48 -19.04 -11.32 -14.07
C VAL A 48 -17.70 -10.62 -13.79
N ARG A 49 -17.40 -10.21 -12.55
CA ARG A 49 -16.13 -9.54 -12.21
C ARG A 49 -15.63 -9.99 -10.84
N LYS A 50 -14.88 -11.10 -10.81
CA LYS A 50 -14.20 -11.57 -9.60
C LYS A 50 -12.84 -10.85 -9.45
N PRO A 51 -12.56 -10.21 -8.30
CA PRO A 51 -11.25 -9.62 -8.02
C PRO A 51 -10.16 -10.69 -7.98
N LEU A 52 -8.90 -10.28 -8.18
CA LEU A 52 -7.74 -11.17 -8.28
C LEU A 52 -7.65 -12.16 -7.10
N ALA A 53 -7.93 -11.70 -5.88
CA ALA A 53 -7.90 -12.53 -4.67
C ALA A 53 -8.94 -13.66 -4.69
N VAL A 54 -10.16 -13.40 -5.18
CA VAL A 54 -11.21 -14.44 -5.34
C VAL A 54 -10.76 -15.48 -6.36
N LYS A 55 -10.13 -15.07 -7.47
CA LYS A 55 -9.61 -16.00 -8.48
C LYS A 55 -8.46 -16.86 -7.95
N MET A 56 -7.55 -16.30 -7.15
CA MET A 56 -6.49 -17.07 -6.48
C MET A 56 -7.08 -18.09 -5.51
N TRP A 57 -8.12 -17.73 -4.75
CA TRP A 57 -8.81 -18.64 -3.84
C TRP A 57 -9.54 -19.79 -4.55
N GLU A 58 -10.17 -19.51 -5.70
CA GLU A 58 -10.82 -20.55 -6.52
C GLU A 58 -9.81 -21.56 -7.08
N GLY A 59 -8.59 -21.12 -7.43
CA GLY A 59 -7.51 -21.99 -7.89
C GLY A 59 -6.96 -22.94 -6.83
N VAL A 60 -6.98 -22.55 -5.55
CA VAL A 60 -6.45 -23.37 -4.43
C VAL A 60 -7.25 -24.66 -4.22
N ARG A 61 -8.52 -24.72 -4.63
CA ARG A 61 -9.35 -25.91 -4.40
C ARG A 61 -9.07 -27.08 -5.36
N VAL A 62 -8.19 -26.95 -6.35
CA VAL A 62 -7.96 -28.00 -7.37
C VAL A 62 -6.52 -28.55 -7.39
N ALA A 63 -5.51 -27.80 -6.95
CA ALA A 63 -4.16 -28.33 -6.75
C ALA A 63 -3.39 -27.41 -5.82
N VAL A 64 -2.55 -27.98 -4.94
CA VAL A 64 -1.53 -27.23 -4.22
C VAL A 64 -0.49 -26.79 -5.25
N ASP A 65 -0.78 -25.71 -5.97
CA ASP A 65 0.00 -25.24 -7.11
C ASP A 65 1.20 -24.41 -6.62
N PRO A 66 2.44 -24.88 -6.83
CA PRO A 66 3.66 -24.20 -6.34
C PRO A 66 3.82 -22.77 -6.88
N THR A 67 3.03 -22.40 -7.89
CA THR A 67 2.94 -21.05 -8.44
C THR A 67 2.51 -20.00 -7.39
N ILE A 68 1.62 -20.35 -6.45
CA ILE A 68 1.17 -19.39 -5.41
C ILE A 68 2.28 -19.09 -4.40
N ALA A 69 3.10 -20.09 -4.06
CA ALA A 69 4.27 -19.91 -3.19
C ALA A 69 5.35 -19.04 -3.88
N ALA A 70 5.58 -19.23 -5.17
CA ALA A 70 6.50 -18.41 -5.96
C ALA A 70 6.02 -16.96 -6.11
N ALA A 71 4.71 -16.75 -6.34
CA ALA A 71 4.14 -15.41 -6.38
C ALA A 71 4.23 -14.70 -5.02
N SER A 72 3.96 -15.42 -3.92
CA SER A 72 4.00 -14.88 -2.55
C SER A 72 5.40 -14.42 -2.16
N THR A 73 6.43 -15.20 -2.49
CA THR A 73 7.83 -14.83 -2.23
C THR A 73 8.25 -13.59 -3.03
N GLY A 74 7.78 -13.43 -4.27
CA GLY A 74 8.01 -12.21 -5.06
C GLY A 74 7.41 -10.95 -4.41
N VAL A 75 6.17 -11.03 -3.93
CA VAL A 75 5.51 -9.91 -3.25
C VAL A 75 6.22 -9.57 -1.93
N ILE A 76 6.64 -10.57 -1.16
CA ILE A 76 7.41 -10.37 0.08
C ILE A 76 8.76 -9.71 -0.22
N ALA A 77 9.49 -10.18 -1.24
CA ALA A 77 10.77 -9.60 -1.64
C ALA A 77 10.61 -8.12 -2.04
N MET A 78 9.54 -7.78 -2.77
CA MET A 78 9.24 -6.39 -3.15
C MET A 78 8.99 -5.50 -1.93
N ALA A 79 8.23 -5.99 -0.94
CA ALA A 79 7.97 -5.26 0.31
C ALA A 79 9.26 -5.03 1.11
N VAL A 80 10.12 -6.05 1.23
CA VAL A 80 11.41 -5.96 1.92
C VAL A 80 12.33 -4.94 1.24
N LEU A 81 12.42 -4.97 -0.10
CA LEU A 81 13.22 -4.01 -0.85
C LEU A 81 12.72 -2.56 -0.66
N GLY A 82 11.40 -2.35 -0.65
CA GLY A 82 10.81 -1.05 -0.36
C GLY A 82 11.16 -0.54 1.04
N PHE A 83 11.09 -1.41 2.06
CA PHE A 83 11.50 -1.08 3.43
C PHE A 83 12.97 -0.74 3.55
N VAL A 84 13.85 -1.51 2.89
CA VAL A 84 15.30 -1.27 2.89
C VAL A 84 15.61 0.06 2.21
N ALA A 85 14.99 0.35 1.06
CA ALA A 85 15.16 1.63 0.37
C ALA A 85 14.74 2.81 1.25
N ALA A 86 13.56 2.71 1.89
CA ALA A 86 13.08 3.73 2.82
C ALA A 86 14.04 3.92 4.01
N ALA A 87 14.55 2.83 4.59
CA ALA A 87 15.51 2.87 5.69
C ALA A 87 16.83 3.53 5.28
N LEU A 88 17.33 3.25 4.07
CA LEU A 88 18.55 3.86 3.53
C LEU A 88 18.39 5.36 3.25
N LEU A 89 17.25 5.78 2.71
CA LEU A 89 16.93 7.20 2.50
C LEU A 89 16.83 7.92 3.86
N HIS A 90 16.22 7.30 4.86
CA HIS A 90 16.10 7.89 6.19
C HIS A 90 17.46 8.02 6.91
N ARG A 91 18.37 7.05 6.70
CA ARG A 91 19.77 7.15 7.18
C ARG A 91 20.55 8.30 6.55
N ARG A 92 20.25 8.68 5.30
CA ARG A 92 20.90 9.83 4.63
C ARG A 92 20.41 11.16 5.20
N GLY A 93 19.12 11.28 5.56
CA GLY A 93 18.57 12.47 6.19
C GLY A 93 19.18 12.80 7.56
N ARG A 94 19.56 11.78 8.35
CA ARG A 94 20.17 11.95 9.69
C ARG A 94 21.64 12.43 9.67
N ARG A 95 22.31 12.46 8.51
CA ARG A 95 23.70 12.95 8.40
C ARG A 95 23.82 14.46 8.11
N LEU A 96 22.72 15.14 7.80
CA LEU A 96 22.69 16.58 7.49
C LEU A 96 22.32 17.45 8.71
N THR A 97 22.11 16.83 9.88
CA THR A 97 21.69 17.51 11.12
C THR A 97 22.65 17.27 12.29
N ALA A 98 23.86 16.79 12.01
CA ALA A 98 24.96 16.65 12.97
C ALA A 98 26.15 17.48 12.52
#